data_AF-A0A946H3U3-F1
#
_entry.id   AF-A0A946H3U3-F1
#
_cell.length_a   1.000
_cell.length_b   1.000
_cell.length_c   1.000
_cell.angle_alpha   90.00
_cell.angle_beta   90.00
_cell.angle_gamma   90.00
#
_symmetry.space_group_name_H-M   'P 1'
#
loop_
_entity.id
_entity.type
_entity.pdbx_description
1 polymer ?
#
loop_
_entity_poly.entity_id
_entity_poly.type
_entity_poly.pdbx_seq_one_letter_code
_entity_poly.pdbx_strand_id
1 'polypeptide(L)'
;EWIDACIGWLGEQGAASIEASPDAENAWVEHVNATADATLFPKANSWYMGANIPGKARVFMPYVGGLGPYRHHCDKVAADGYPGFVVTGKQGGPA
;
A
#
# COMPACT_ATOMS: atom_id res chain seq x y z
N GLU A 1 -8.52 -3.98 11.11
CA GLU A 1 -7.37 -4.11 12.03
C GLU A 1 -6.27 -3.11 11.68
N TRP A 2 -5.48 -3.29 10.61
CA TRP A 2 -4.34 -2.40 10.33
C TRP A 2 -4.67 -0.89 10.24
N ILE A 3 -5.75 -0.53 9.51
CA ILE A 3 -6.16 0.88 9.38
C ILE A 3 -6.62 1.47 10.72
N ASP A 4 -7.32 0.67 11.53
CA ASP A 4 -7.79 1.09 12.86
C ASP A 4 -6.60 1.36 13.80
N ALA A 5 -5.61 0.46 13.81
CA ALA A 5 -4.36 0.66 14.54
C ALA A 5 -3.57 1.89 14.05
N CYS A 6 -3.56 2.17 12.75
CA CYS A 6 -2.92 3.36 12.17
C CYS A 6 -3.58 4.66 12.64
N ILE A 7 -4.92 4.69 12.68
CA ILE A 7 -5.67 5.84 13.20
C ILE A 7 -5.38 6.03 14.69
N GLY A 8 -5.37 4.96 15.48
CA GLY A 8 -5.00 5.01 16.91
C GLY A 8 -3.59 5.57 17.10
N TRP A 9 -2.62 5.05 16.35
CA TRP A 9 -1.24 5.52 16.38
C TRP A 9 -1.12 7.02 16.03
N LEU A 10 -1.85 7.52 15.03
CA LEU A 10 -1.86 8.96 14.73
C LEU A 10 -2.37 9.81 15.89
N GLY A 11 -3.39 9.32 16.61
CA GLY A 11 -3.90 9.95 17.82
C GLY A 11 -2.83 10.05 18.90
N GLU A 12 -2.08 8.97 19.14
CA GLU A 12 -0.97 8.95 20.10
C GLU A 12 0.18 9.90 19.71
N GLN A 13 0.43 10.06 18.41
CA GLN A 13 1.44 11.00 17.90
C GLN A 13 0.96 12.46 17.87
N GLY A 14 -0.31 12.73 18.17
CA GLY A 14 -0.92 14.05 18.01
C GLY A 14 -0.83 14.58 16.58
N ALA A 15 -0.87 13.68 15.58
CA ALA A 15 -0.71 14.01 14.17
C ALA A 15 -2.07 14.25 13.49
N ALA A 16 -2.08 15.13 12.49
CA ALA A 16 -3.29 15.49 11.75
C ALA A 16 -3.48 14.69 10.45
N SER A 17 -2.39 14.23 9.84
CA SER A 17 -2.45 13.44 8.61
C SER A 17 -1.32 12.42 8.48
N ILE A 18 -1.61 11.39 7.70
CA ILE A 18 -0.65 10.41 7.18
C ILE A 18 -0.92 10.19 5.70
N GLU A 19 0.11 10.19 4.87
CA GLU A 19 0.00 9.95 3.43
C GLU A 19 1.21 9.14 2.95
N ALA A 20 1.00 8.16 2.07
CA ALA A 20 2.12 7.42 1.49
C ALA A 20 2.98 8.38 0.66
N SER A 21 4.30 8.29 0.76
CA SER A 21 5.17 9.04 -0.13
C SER A 21 5.03 8.50 -1.56
N PRO A 22 5.21 9.35 -2.60
CA PRO A 22 5.20 8.89 -3.98
C PRO A 22 6.20 7.75 -4.24
N ASP A 23 7.37 7.79 -3.60
CA ASP A 23 8.38 6.75 -3.75
C ASP A 23 7.93 5.41 -3.15
N ALA A 24 7.26 5.44 -1.99
CA ALA A 24 6.72 4.23 -1.36
C ALA A 24 5.57 3.63 -2.19
N GLU A 25 4.70 4.48 -2.75
CA GLU A 25 3.65 4.03 -3.69
C GLU A 25 4.26 3.38 -4.94
N ASN A 26 5.23 4.05 -5.58
CA ASN A 26 5.90 3.52 -6.77
C ASN A 26 6.61 2.19 -6.49
N ALA A 27 7.32 2.08 -5.37
CA ALA A 27 7.98 0.84 -4.96
C ALA A 27 6.97 -0.29 -4.72
N TRP A 28 5.82 0.02 -4.13
CA TRP A 28 4.74 -0.97 -3.95
C TRP A 28 4.15 -1.43 -5.29
N VAL A 29 3.94 -0.50 -6.23
CA VAL A 29 3.47 -0.82 -7.59
C VAL A 29 4.48 -1.72 -8.31
N GLU A 30 5.77 -1.40 -8.25
CA GLU A 30 6.83 -2.23 -8.83
C GLU A 30 6.82 -3.65 -8.25
N HIS A 31 6.72 -3.78 -6.93
CA HIS A 31 6.63 -5.08 -6.25
C HIS A 31 5.40 -5.89 -6.69
N VAL A 32 4.23 -5.24 -6.76
CA VAL A 32 2.98 -5.89 -7.21
C VAL A 32 3.12 -6.40 -8.64
N ASN A 33 3.66 -5.56 -9.54
CA ASN A 33 3.89 -5.94 -10.94
C ASN A 33 4.88 -7.10 -11.04
N ALA A 34 6.02 -7.04 -10.37
CA ALA A 34 7.02 -8.11 -10.37
C ALA A 34 6.44 -9.45 -9.87
N THR A 35 5.59 -9.39 -8.83
CA THR A 35 4.91 -10.58 -8.31
C THR A 35 3.91 -11.14 -9.32
N ALA A 36 3.21 -10.29 -10.06
CA ALA A 36 2.25 -10.70 -11.09
C ALA A 36 2.93 -11.25 -12.34
N ASP A 37 4.02 -10.64 -12.79
CA ASP A 37 4.79 -11.03 -13.99
C ASP A 37 5.43 -12.41 -13.86
N ALA A 38 5.67 -12.87 -12.63
CA ALA A 38 6.08 -14.25 -12.34
C ALA A 38 4.96 -15.30 -12.52
N THR A 39 3.75 -14.88 -12.92
CA THR A 39 2.57 -15.75 -13.09
C THR A 39 2.01 -15.72 -14.52
N LEU A 40 0.97 -16.51 -14.77
CA LEU A 40 0.22 -16.45 -16.03
C LEU A 40 -0.91 -15.40 -16.02
N PHE A 41 -1.23 -14.79 -14.87
CA PHE A 41 -2.35 -13.87 -14.75
C PHE A 41 -2.29 -12.68 -15.73
N PRO A 42 -1.13 -12.02 -15.94
CA PRO A 42 -1.05 -10.88 -16.85
C PRO A 42 -1.34 -11.23 -18.31
N LYS A 43 -1.19 -12.50 -18.69
CA LYS A 43 -1.38 -12.98 -20.07
C LYS A 43 -2.85 -13.19 -20.42
N ALA A 44 -3.75 -13.24 -19.43
CA ALA A 44 -5.16 -13.48 -19.64
C ALA A 44 -5.92 -12.18 -19.94
N ASN A 45 -6.78 -12.20 -20.97
CA ASN A 45 -7.77 -11.14 -21.22
C ASN A 45 -8.91 -11.25 -20.20
N SER A 46 -8.66 -10.71 -19.01
CA SER A 46 -9.59 -10.75 -17.89
C SER A 46 -9.85 -9.35 -17.32
N TRP A 47 -10.85 -9.27 -16.45
CA TRP A 47 -11.14 -8.06 -15.69
C TRP A 47 -9.99 -7.66 -14.75
N TYR A 48 -9.16 -8.60 -14.30
CA TYR A 48 -7.96 -8.29 -13.51
C TYR A 48 -6.96 -7.43 -14.27
N MET A 49 -6.92 -7.58 -15.60
CA MET A 49 -6.09 -6.79 -16.50
C MET A 49 -6.81 -5.56 -17.06
N GLY A 50 -8.04 -5.27 -16.61
CA GLY A 50 -8.87 -4.20 -17.17
C GLY A 50 -9.27 -4.41 -18.64
N ALA A 51 -9.03 -5.61 -19.19
CA ALA A 51 -9.24 -5.93 -20.60
C ALA A 51 -10.73 -5.97 -20.99
N ASN A 52 -11.63 -5.93 -20.01
CA ASN A 52 -13.07 -5.97 -20.19
C ASN A 52 -13.71 -4.61 -20.55
N ILE A 53 -12.98 -3.49 -20.39
CA ILE A 53 -13.49 -2.14 -20.69
C ILE A 53 -12.64 -1.51 -21.81
N PRO A 54 -13.22 -1.23 -23.00
CA PRO A 54 -12.51 -0.51 -24.06
C PRO A 54 -11.97 0.84 -23.60
N GLY A 55 -10.71 1.13 -23.89
CA GLY A 55 -10.03 2.37 -23.50
C GLY A 55 -9.51 2.39 -22.06
N LYS A 56 -9.82 1.39 -21.21
CA LYS A 56 -9.23 1.30 -19.87
C LYS A 56 -7.78 0.84 -19.95
N ALA A 57 -6.92 1.43 -19.13
CA ALA A 57 -5.52 1.03 -19.01
C ALA A 57 -5.41 -0.46 -18.61
N ARG A 58 -4.49 -1.18 -19.26
CA ARG A 58 -4.25 -2.60 -18.99
C ARG A 58 -3.15 -2.76 -17.95
N VAL A 59 -3.54 -2.77 -16.68
CA VAL A 59 -2.64 -2.91 -15.53
C VAL A 59 -3.17 -4.03 -14.63
N PHE A 60 -2.26 -4.86 -14.11
CA PHE A 60 -2.63 -5.88 -13.14
C PHE A 60 -2.72 -5.24 -11.75
N MET A 61 -3.95 -5.03 -11.25
CA MET A 61 -4.18 -4.32 -10.00
C MET A 61 -4.07 -5.16 -8.70
N PRO A 62 -4.39 -6.47 -8.68
CA PRO A 62 -4.33 -7.23 -7.43
C PRO A 62 -2.90 -7.54 -6.97
N TYR A 63 -2.70 -7.62 -5.65
CA TYR A 63 -1.51 -8.26 -5.10
C TYR A 63 -1.67 -9.79 -5.09
N VAL A 64 -0.85 -10.49 -5.88
CA VAL A 64 -0.89 -11.97 -6.02
C VAL A 64 0.14 -12.72 -5.17
N GLY A 65 0.87 -12.03 -4.29
CA GLY A 65 1.83 -12.68 -3.37
C GLY A 65 1.17 -13.47 -2.23
N GLY A 66 -0.15 -13.40 -2.10
CA GLY A 66 -0.92 -14.11 -1.09
C GLY A 66 -1.10 -13.35 0.24
N LEU A 67 -2.06 -13.80 1.04
CA LEU A 67 -2.50 -13.11 2.26
C LEU A 67 -1.43 -13.10 3.36
N GLY A 68 -0.63 -14.17 3.47
CA GLY A 68 0.44 -14.25 4.47
C GLY A 68 1.51 -13.18 4.27
N PRO A 69 2.18 -13.12 3.09
CA PRO A 69 3.14 -12.07 2.77
C PRO A 69 2.55 -10.67 2.83
N TYR A 70 1.29 -10.48 2.41
CA TYR A 70 0.59 -9.20 2.54
C TYR A 70 0.49 -8.74 3.99
N ARG A 71 -0.03 -9.60 4.87
CA ARG A 71 -0.14 -9.30 6.31
C ARG A 71 1.22 -9.01 6.93
N HIS A 72 2.22 -9.84 6.64
CA HIS A 72 3.56 -9.62 7.16
C HIS A 72 4.13 -8.25 6.76
N HIS A 73 3.92 -7.81 5.51
CA HIS A 73 4.35 -6.49 5.06
C HIS A 73 3.63 -5.36 5.83
N CYS A 74 2.29 -5.45 5.95
CA CYS A 74 1.50 -4.49 6.73
C CYS A 74 1.96 -4.43 8.19
N ASP A 75 2.10 -5.59 8.85
CA ASP A 75 2.49 -5.68 10.26
C ASP A 75 3.88 -5.08 10.49
N LYS A 76 4.83 -5.35 9.57
CA LYS A 76 6.16 -4.75 9.62
C LYS A 76 6.12 -3.23 9.50
N VAL A 77 5.37 -2.70 8.54
CA VAL A 77 5.21 -1.24 8.35
C VAL A 77 4.62 -0.60 9.62
N ALA A 78 3.58 -1.20 10.21
CA ALA A 78 3.01 -0.67 11.45
C ALA A 78 4.00 -0.72 12.63
N ALA A 79 4.69 -1.86 12.82
CA ALA A 79 5.66 -2.05 13.90
C ALA A 79 6.85 -1.08 13.80
N ASP A 80 7.26 -0.72 12.59
CA ASP A 80 8.38 0.18 12.33
C ASP A 80 7.97 1.67 12.32
N GLY A 81 6.73 2.01 12.72
CA GLY A 81 6.25 3.39 12.79
C GLY A 81 5.86 4.00 11.44
N TYR A 82 5.29 3.18 10.55
CA TYR A 82 4.80 3.56 9.22
C TYR A 82 5.87 4.15 8.28
N PRO A 83 7.01 3.46 8.05
CA PRO A 83 7.99 3.90 7.07
C PRO A 83 7.37 3.99 5.67
N GLY A 84 7.82 4.97 4.89
CA GLY A 84 7.22 5.28 3.58
C GLY A 84 5.98 6.15 3.66
N PHE A 85 5.52 6.53 4.85
CA PHE A 85 4.46 7.52 5.04
C PHE A 85 5.01 8.85 5.56
N VAL A 86 4.44 9.94 5.07
CA VAL A 86 4.65 11.30 5.55
C VAL A 86 3.57 11.63 6.58
N VAL A 87 3.99 11.93 7.80
CA VAL A 87 3.11 12.27 8.92
C VAL A 87 3.24 13.75 9.24
N THR A 88 2.14 14.49 9.26
CA THR A 88 2.15 15.95 9.47
C THR A 88 1.21 16.41 10.58
N GLY A 89 1.36 17.67 11.00
CA GLY A 89 0.50 18.29 12.01
C GLY A 89 0.74 17.80 13.44
N LYS A 90 1.94 17.27 13.74
CA LYS A 90 2.32 16.89 15.10
C LYS A 90 2.25 18.13 15.99
N GLN A 91 1.36 18.12 16.98
CA GLN A 91 1.34 19.19 17.98
C GLN A 91 2.67 19.18 18.74
N GLY A 92 3.40 20.29 18.69
CA GLY A 92 4.62 20.46 19.48
C GLY A 92 4.29 20.32 20.96
N GLY A 93 4.95 19.37 21.63
CA GLY A 93 4.98 19.32 23.10
C GLY A 93 5.60 20.61 23.67
N PRO A 94 5.27 20.97 24.93
CA PRO A 94 5.61 22.28 25.47
C PRO A 94 7.12 22.54 25.52
N ALA A 95 7.46 23.81 25.28
CA ALA A 95 8.79 24.37 25.50
C ALA A 95 9.23 24.27 26.97
#